data_AF-A0A933VAB6-F1
#
_entry.id   AF-A0A933VAB6-F1
#
_cell.length_a   1.000
_cell.length_b   1.000
_cell.length_c   1.000
_cell.angle_alpha   90.00
_cell.angle_beta   90.00
_cell.angle_gamma   90.00
#
_symmetry.space_group_name_H-M   'P 1'
#
loop_
_entity.id
_entity.type
_entity.pdbx_description
1 polymer ?
#
loop_
_entity_poly.entity_id
_entity_poly.type
_entity_poly.pdbx_seq_one_letter_code
_entity_poly.pdbx_strand_id
1 'polypeptide(L)'
;MNLYKYTAVFTPEPREEDVYNVTFPSFPEIATFGESKEEARFMAQDALELSVISRLEEGEKLPLDKKPSKLPKNAFVEEILVTIAHEVRAMPLTHDVKAAFA
;
A
#
# COMPACT_ATOMS: atom_id res chain seq x y z
N MET A 1 1.10 -14.28 -11.24
CA MET A 1 0.90 -13.87 -9.84
C MET A 1 2.20 -13.29 -9.33
N ASN A 2 2.21 -11.98 -9.08
CA ASN A 2 3.39 -11.24 -8.64
C ASN A 2 3.27 -10.92 -7.15
N LEU A 3 4.36 -11.09 -6.41
CA LEU A 3 4.44 -10.79 -4.99
C LEU A 3 5.18 -9.47 -4.79
N TYR A 4 4.56 -8.54 -4.08
CA TYR A 4 5.16 -7.27 -3.71
C TYR A 4 5.29 -7.20 -2.18
N LYS A 5 6.38 -6.58 -1.72
CA LYS A 5 6.71 -6.50 -0.30
C LYS A 5 7.21 -5.11 0.03
N TYR A 6 6.61 -4.47 1.03
CA TYR A 6 6.96 -3.12 1.44
C TYR A 6 6.98 -2.97 2.96
N THR A 7 7.88 -2.13 3.44
CA THR A 7 8.01 -1.83 4.86
C THR A 7 6.92 -0.85 5.29
N ALA A 8 6.09 -1.26 6.25
CA ALA A 8 5.12 -0.42 6.93
C ALA A 8 5.66 0.06 8.28
N VAL A 9 5.22 1.24 8.72
CA VAL A 9 5.49 1.81 10.03
C VAL A 9 4.20 1.91 10.80
N PHE A 10 4.11 1.18 11.91
CA PHE A 10 2.98 1.20 12.85
C PHE A 10 3.31 2.14 13.99
N THR A 11 2.49 3.17 14.18
CA THR A 11 2.65 4.18 15.23
C THR A 11 1.44 4.13 16.16
N PRO A 12 1.61 3.76 17.45
CA PRO A 12 0.50 3.75 18.40
C PRO A 12 -0.11 5.15 18.55
N GLU A 13 -1.43 5.24 18.60
CA GLU A 13 -2.15 6.48 18.89
C GLU A 13 -1.99 6.83 20.39
N PRO A 14 -1.44 8.00 20.75
CA PRO A 14 -1.17 8.32 22.16
C PRO A 14 -2.38 8.35 23.10
N ARG A 15 -3.60 8.52 22.57
CA ARG A 15 -4.83 8.70 23.37
C ARG A 15 -5.73 7.47 23.41
N GLU A 16 -5.46 6.47 22.57
CA GLU A 16 -6.32 5.31 22.39
C GLU A 16 -5.47 4.05 22.48
N GLU A 17 -5.78 3.19 23.45
CA GLU A 17 -5.09 1.91 23.59
C GLU A 17 -5.40 1.02 22.39
N ASP A 18 -4.40 0.27 21.94
CA ASP A 18 -4.47 -0.66 20.80
C ASP A 18 -4.88 -0.08 19.44
N VAL A 19 -4.95 1.25 19.31
CA VAL A 19 -5.07 1.92 18.02
C VAL A 19 -3.70 2.18 17.41
N TYR A 20 -3.50 1.76 16.16
CA TYR A 20 -2.24 1.93 15.44
C TYR A 20 -2.46 2.62 14.10
N ASN A 21 -1.84 3.78 13.92
CA ASN A 21 -1.72 4.43 12.62
C ASN A 21 -0.64 3.74 11.79
N VAL A 22 -0.89 3.51 10.50
CA VAL A 22 0.03 2.82 9.59
C VAL A 22 0.34 3.68 8.38
N THR A 23 1.63 3.75 8.05
CA THR A 23 2.15 4.48 6.88
C THR A 23 3.25 3.66 6.19
N PHE A 24 3.52 3.96 4.92
CA PHE A 24 4.57 3.32 4.14
C PHE A 24 5.59 4.35 3.64
N PRO A 25 6.88 4.31 4.02
CA PRO A 25 7.88 5.26 3.52
C PRO A 25 8.04 5.26 1.99
N SER A 26 7.71 4.14 1.35
CA SER A 26 7.74 3.97 -0.11
C SER A 26 6.50 4.52 -0.80
N PHE A 27 5.37 4.58 -0.10
CA PHE A 27 4.07 5.08 -0.57
C PHE A 27 3.52 6.14 0.41
N PRO A 28 4.02 7.38 0.36
CA PRO A 28 3.61 8.45 1.27
C PRO A 28 2.12 8.78 1.22
N GLU A 29 1.42 8.40 0.15
CA GLU A 29 -0.02 8.52 -0.02
C GLU A 29 -0.83 7.58 0.89
N ILE A 30 -0.23 6.48 1.37
CA ILE A 30 -0.91 5.52 2.25
C ILE A 30 -0.89 6.04 3.69
N ALA A 31 -2.07 6.32 4.20
CA ALA A 31 -2.35 6.53 5.62
C ALA A 31 -3.62 5.76 5.99
N THR A 32 -3.48 4.82 6.91
CA THR A 32 -4.59 3.98 7.40
C THR A 32 -4.40 3.68 8.90
N PHE A 33 -5.34 3.01 9.54
CA PHE A 33 -5.23 2.62 10.95
C PHE A 33 -6.05 1.37 11.25
N GLY A 34 -5.93 0.85 12.47
CA GLY A 34 -6.86 -0.14 13.04
C GLY A 34 -6.86 -0.09 14.56
N GLU A 35 -7.93 -0.61 15.18
CA GLU A 35 -8.18 -0.66 16.63
C GLU A 35 -7.59 -1.93 17.28
N SER A 36 -6.69 -2.60 16.55
CA SER A 36 -5.79 -3.64 17.03
C SER A 36 -4.60 -3.73 16.09
N LYS A 37 -3.54 -4.45 16.49
CA LYS A 37 -2.40 -4.72 15.59
C LYS A 37 -2.83 -5.53 14.37
N GLU A 38 -3.72 -6.49 14.58
CA GLU A 38 -4.24 -7.38 13.55
C GLU A 38 -5.09 -6.61 12.53
N GLU A 39 -5.99 -5.75 13.00
CA GLU A 39 -6.79 -4.89 12.13
C GLU A 39 -5.91 -3.87 11.39
N ALA A 40 -4.98 -3.22 12.08
CA ALA A 40 -4.07 -2.26 11.45
C ALA A 40 -3.23 -2.94 10.34
N ARG A 41 -2.80 -4.19 10.55
CA ARG A 41 -2.11 -4.99 9.53
C ARG A 41 -3.01 -5.30 8.34
N PHE A 42 -4.25 -5.71 8.59
CA PHE A 42 -5.24 -5.97 7.54
C PHE A 42 -5.49 -4.72 6.69
N MET A 43 -5.73 -3.58 7.35
CA MET A 43 -5.95 -2.30 6.70
C MET A 43 -4.72 -1.81 5.92
N ALA A 44 -3.51 -2.08 6.43
CA ALA A 44 -2.27 -1.78 5.72
C ALA A 44 -2.08 -2.64 4.45
N GLN A 45 -2.47 -3.92 4.51
CA GLN A 45 -2.42 -4.82 3.36
C GLN A 45 -3.40 -4.37 2.26
N ASP A 46 -4.64 -4.05 2.63
CA ASP A 46 -5.68 -3.58 1.69
C ASP A 46 -5.26 -2.26 1.01
N ALA A 47 -4.78 -1.28 1.79
CA ALA A 47 -4.32 0.01 1.25
C ALA A 47 -3.08 -0.12 0.34
N LEU A 48 -2.15 -1.03 0.69
CA LEU A 48 -0.97 -1.31 -0.14
C LEU A 48 -1.37 -2.00 -1.44
N GLU A 49 -2.29 -2.96 -1.39
CA GLU A 49 -2.80 -3.67 -2.56
C GLU A 49 -3.43 -2.68 -3.55
N LEU A 50 -4.31 -1.81 -3.08
CA LEU A 50 -4.94 -0.77 -3.89
C LEU A 50 -3.90 0.15 -4.55
N SER A 51 -2.92 0.62 -3.78
CA SER A 51 -1.89 1.55 -4.29
C SER A 51 -0.98 0.90 -5.33
N VAL A 52 -0.64 -0.38 -5.14
CA VAL A 52 0.15 -1.15 -6.11
C VAL A 52 -0.65 -1.39 -7.39
N ILE A 53 -1.92 -1.79 -7.27
CA ILE A 53 -2.79 -2.02 -8.44
C ILE A 53 -2.96 -0.74 -9.24
N SER A 54 -3.30 0.38 -8.60
CA SER A 54 -3.49 1.67 -9.26
C SER A 54 -2.27 2.09 -10.07
N ARG A 55 -1.06 2.02 -9.49
CA ARG A 55 0.18 2.33 -10.24
C ARG A 55 0.41 1.40 -11.42
N LEU A 56 0.12 0.10 -11.27
CA LEU A 56 0.23 -0.84 -12.39
C LEU A 56 -0.81 -0.55 -13.49
N GLU A 57 -2.03 -0.15 -13.12
CA GLU A 57 -3.13 0.22 -14.02
C GLU A 57 -2.82 1.47 -14.82
N GLU A 58 -2.08 2.40 -14.23
CA GLU A 58 -1.62 3.64 -14.87
C GLU A 58 -0.28 3.46 -15.62
N GLY A 59 0.34 2.28 -15.53
CA GLY A 59 1.64 2.01 -16.15
C GLY A 59 2.80 2.73 -15.46
N GLU A 60 2.60 3.16 -14.22
CA GLU A 60 3.63 3.77 -13.40
C GLU A 60 4.64 2.74 -12.90
N LYS A 61 5.85 3.21 -12.58
CA LYS A 61 6.85 2.39 -11.91
C LYS A 61 6.54 2.31 -10.43
N LEU A 62 6.49 1.09 -9.90
CA LEU A 62 6.44 0.89 -8.46
C LEU A 62 7.73 1.40 -7.79
N PRO A 63 7.65 2.06 -6.63
CA PRO A 63 8.81 2.53 -5.90
C PRO A 63 9.62 1.34 -5.37
N LEU A 64 10.93 1.54 -5.17
CA LEU A 64 11.74 0.61 -4.37
C LEU A 64 11.34 0.71 -2.89
N ASP A 65 11.44 -0.41 -2.17
CA ASP A 65 11.17 -0.39 -0.75
C ASP A 65 12.17 0.50 0.03
N LYS A 66 11.66 1.18 1.06
CA LYS A 66 12.39 2.14 1.87
C LYS A 66 12.14 1.84 3.34
N LYS A 67 13.23 1.71 4.09
CA LYS A 67 13.17 1.66 5.55
C LYS A 67 13.05 3.09 6.10
N PRO A 68 12.31 3.30 7.21
CA PRO A 68 12.28 4.59 7.87
C PRO A 68 13.66 4.94 8.43
N SER A 69 14.10 6.18 8.25
CA SER A 69 15.39 6.67 8.79
C SER A 69 15.33 6.91 10.30
N LYS A 70 14.14 7.22 10.83
CA LYS A 70 13.84 7.39 12.25
C LYS A 70 12.44 6.85 12.53
N LEU A 71 12.26 6.25 13.70
CA LEU A 71 10.96 5.78 14.16
C LEU A 71 10.40 6.72 15.23
N PRO A 72 9.10 7.04 15.19
CA PRO A 72 8.41 7.67 16.32
C PRO A 72 8.51 6.82 17.59
N LYS A 73 8.21 7.45 18.74
CA LYS A 73 8.23 6.74 20.02
C LYS A 73 7.22 5.59 20.01
N ASN A 74 7.65 4.41 20.46
CA ASN A 74 6.85 3.17 20.51
C ASN A 74 6.36 2.66 19.14
N ALA A 75 6.79 3.28 18.03
CA ALA A 75 6.50 2.76 16.71
C ALA A 75 7.35 1.52 16.40
N PHE A 76 6.81 0.64 15.56
CA PHE A 76 7.50 -0.54 15.07
C PHE A 76 7.30 -0.69 13.57
N VAL A 77 8.11 -1.54 12.96
CA VAL A 77 8.06 -1.81 11.51
C VAL A 77 7.63 -3.24 11.26
N GLU A 78 6.91 -3.44 10.17
CA GLU A 78 6.56 -4.76 9.67
C GLU A 78 6.65 -4.78 8.14
N GLU A 79 7.00 -5.94 7.56
CA GLU A 79 6.94 -6.13 6.12
C GLU A 79 5.53 -6.60 5.75
N ILE A 80 4.83 -5.82 4.91
CA ILE A 80 3.51 -6.17 4.39
C ILE A 80 3.68 -6.74 2.98
N LEU A 81 3.03 -7.88 2.74
CA LEU A 81 3.07 -8.59 1.46
C LEU A 81 1.70 -8.53 0.80
N VAL A 82 1.69 -8.20 -0.50
CA VAL A 82 0.49 -8.24 -1.33
C VAL A 82 0.76 -9.06 -2.59
N THR A 83 -0.26 -9.78 -3.04
CA THR A 83 -0.14 -10.71 -4.16
C THR A 83 -1.12 -10.33 -5.25
N ILE A 84 -0.62 -9.92 -6.41
CA ILE A 84 -1.46 -9.51 -7.54
C ILE A 84 -1.53 -10.65 -8.56
N ALA A 85 -2.71 -11.23 -8.73
CA ALA A 85 -2.90 -12.44 -9.54
C ALA A 85 -2.95 -12.17 -11.05
N HIS A 86 -3.53 -11.04 -11.47
CA HIS A 86 -3.74 -10.71 -12.88
C HIS A 86 -2.68 -9.75 -13.42
N GLU A 87 -2.40 -9.86 -14.72
CA GLU A 87 -1.59 -8.87 -15.43
C GLU A 87 -2.43 -7.61 -15.62
N VAL A 88 -1.98 -6.52 -15.00
CA VAL A 88 -2.61 -5.21 -15.13
C VAL A 88 -1.93 -4.48 -16.29
N ARG A 89 -2.71 -4.04 -17.28
CA ARG A 89 -2.19 -3.28 -18.43
C ARG A 89 -2.90 -1.94 -18.54
N ALA A 90 -2.15 -0.87 -18.41
CA ALA A 90 -2.58 0.45 -18.85
C ALA A 90 -2.84 0.43 -20.36
N MET A 91 -4.07 0.67 -20.79
CA MET A 91 -4.38 0.98 -22.18
C MET A 91 -4.53 2.49 -22.31
N PRO A 92 -3.88 3.15 -23.29
CA PRO A 92 -4.15 4.55 -23.56
C PRO A 92 -5.63 4.75 -23.82
N LEU A 93 -6.25 5.75 -23.19
CA LEU A 93 -7.60 6.16 -23.53
C LEU A 93 -7.62 6.60 -25.00
N THR A 94 -8.14 5.76 -25.89
CA THR A 94 -8.41 6.14 -27.27
C THR A 94 -9.72 6.94 -27.32
N HIS A 95 -9.78 7.96 -28.18
CA HIS A 95 -11.03 8.68 -28.42
C HIS A 95 -12.09 7.82 -29.11
N ASP A 96 -11.67 6.68 -29.68
CA ASP A 96 -12.55 5.72 -30.33
C ASP A 96 -12.81 4.53 -29.40
N VAL A 97 -13.81 4.69 -28.54
CA VAL A 97 -14.25 3.69 -27.54
C VAL A 97 -14.56 2.34 -28.19
N LYS A 98 -14.96 2.31 -29.47
CA LYS A 98 -15.25 1.05 -30.18
C LYS A 98 -13.99 0.24 -30.49
N ALA A 99 -12.84 0.89 -30.66
CA ALA A 99 -11.57 0.21 -30.93
C ALA A 99 -10.90 -0.32 -29.64
N ALA A 100 -11.26 0.20 -28.47
CA ALA A 100 -10.66 -0.17 -27.19
C ALA A 100 -11.19 -1.50 -26.61
N PHE A 101 -12.38 -1.95 -27.05
CA PHE A 101 -13.08 -3.13 -26.51
C PHE A 101 -13.50 -4.16 -27.58
N ALA A 102 -12.93 -4.09 -28.79
CA ALA A 102 -13.11 -5.08 -29.86
C ALA A 102 -11.95 -6.07 -29.89
#